data_AF-A0A368G8V6-F1
#
_entry.id   AF-A0A368G8V6-F1
#
_cell.length_a   1.000
_cell.length_b   1.000
_cell.length_c   1.000
_cell.angle_alpha   90.00
_cell.angle_beta   90.00
_cell.angle_gamma   90.00
#
_symmetry.space_group_name_H-M   'P 1'
#
loop_
_entity.id
_entity.type
_entity.pdbx_description
1 polymer ?
#
loop_
_entity_poly.entity_id
_entity_poly.type
_entity_poly.pdbx_seq_one_letter_code
_entity_poly.pdbx_strand_id
1 'polypeptide(L)'
;MDSYLVVSGAPNANEDHAENMLNLALGFVFSGRLVVVPGMNLAIRVRVGISCGPVVAGVVSQEKPRYCIFGQTVNVARQIRSFSLPGKILLTNSVRTTVSRNQKSNFTFTQHTVFEVGSTKVLTYFLEKNEKMSVWEICDVEKGPADSIDGYRELHSTEGAEMWDSSKRAVLRQQQVIDAFRPGPSRTRRALTRLQSVKRKFRTAQSNDSGVSISEPNVESAVCSVM
;
A
#
# COMPACT_ATOMS: atom_id res chain seq x y z
N MET A 1 -8.48 5.10 -7.85
CA MET A 1 -8.07 3.86 -7.16
C MET A 1 -7.67 4.29 -5.79
N ASP A 2 -8.46 3.88 -4.81
CA ASP A 2 -8.30 4.31 -3.43
C ASP A 2 -7.08 3.60 -2.87
N SER A 3 -6.05 4.36 -2.56
CA SER A 3 -4.82 3.84 -1.99
C SER A 3 -4.28 4.84 -1.00
N TYR A 4 -3.85 4.35 0.15
CA TYR A 4 -3.27 5.16 1.20
C TYR A 4 -1.75 4.93 1.22
N LEU A 5 -1.01 6.01 1.42
CA LEU A 5 0.44 5.98 1.60
C LEU A 5 0.72 6.51 3.01
N VAL A 6 1.40 5.69 3.82
CA VAL A 6 1.84 6.06 5.17
C VAL A 6 3.35 5.97 5.23
N VAL A 7 3.98 6.93 5.89
CA VAL A 7 5.43 6.98 6.07
C VAL A 7 5.75 7.20 7.54
N SER A 8 6.75 6.47 8.03
CA SER A 8 7.27 6.56 9.39
C SER A 8 8.77 6.85 9.31
N GLY A 9 9.26 7.77 10.14
CA GLY A 9 10.63 8.29 10.07
C GLY A 9 10.80 9.54 9.18
N ALA A 10 9.70 10.18 8.76
CA ALA A 10 9.72 11.49 8.11
C ALA A 10 8.64 12.42 8.71
N PRO A 11 8.90 13.73 8.85
CA PRO A 11 10.14 14.45 8.48
C PRO A 11 11.31 14.18 9.42
N ASN A 12 11.05 13.79 10.67
CA ASN A 12 12.10 13.49 11.64
C ASN A 12 12.42 11.98 11.62
N ALA A 13 13.71 11.66 11.59
CA ALA A 13 14.17 10.28 11.71
C ALA A 13 13.69 9.65 13.02
N ASN A 14 13.31 8.38 12.97
CA ASN A 14 12.83 7.61 14.11
C ASN A 14 13.41 6.19 14.02
N GLU A 15 14.19 5.74 15.00
CA GLU A 15 14.79 4.40 14.97
C GLU A 15 13.75 3.29 14.91
N ASP A 16 12.62 3.46 15.58
CA ASP A 16 11.55 2.47 15.66
C ASP A 16 10.57 2.60 14.47
N HIS A 17 10.97 3.30 13.39
CA HIS A 17 10.10 3.58 12.24
C HIS A 17 9.53 2.31 11.61
N ALA A 18 10.34 1.26 11.50
CA ALA A 18 9.97 0.00 10.85
C ALA A 18 8.99 -0.79 11.72
N GLU A 19 9.24 -0.86 13.02
CA GLU A 19 8.38 -1.53 13.98
C GLU A 19 7.00 -0.88 14.06
N ASN A 20 6.95 0.44 14.19
CA ASN A 20 5.71 1.22 14.19
C ASN A 20 4.90 0.94 12.90
N MET A 21 5.59 0.79 11.78
CA MET A 21 4.95 0.50 10.50
C MET A 21 4.39 -0.92 10.41
N LEU A 22 5.08 -1.92 10.98
CA LEU A 22 4.58 -3.29 11.04
C LEU A 22 3.35 -3.41 11.93
N ASN A 23 3.37 -2.77 13.10
CA ASN A 23 2.21 -2.74 14.00
C ASN A 23 1.02 -2.03 13.34
N LEU A 24 1.25 -0.89 12.70
CA LEU A 24 0.21 -0.19 11.93
C LEU A 24 -0.37 -1.08 10.81
N ALA A 25 0.47 -1.83 10.10
CA ALA A 25 0.03 -2.71 9.03
C ALA A 25 -0.85 -3.86 9.55
N LEU A 26 -0.51 -4.45 10.69
CA LEU A 26 -1.36 -5.43 11.38
C LEU A 26 -2.72 -4.82 11.74
N GLY A 27 -2.69 -3.60 12.29
CA GLY A 27 -3.90 -2.85 12.62
C GLY A 27 -4.79 -2.56 11.40
N PHE A 28 -4.22 -2.21 10.25
CA PHE A 28 -4.99 -2.00 9.01
C PHE A 28 -5.67 -3.27 8.52
N VAL A 29 -4.96 -4.39 8.50
CA VAL A 29 -5.53 -5.67 8.06
C VAL A 29 -6.66 -6.10 8.99
N PHE A 30 -6.48 -5.94 10.30
CA PHE A 30 -7.52 -6.27 11.27
C PHE A 30 -8.73 -5.34 11.17
N SER A 31 -8.50 -4.02 11.18
CA SER A 31 -9.57 -3.01 11.12
C SER A 31 -10.39 -3.11 9.85
N GLY A 32 -9.77 -3.49 8.72
CA GLY A 32 -10.49 -3.76 7.48
C GLY A 32 -11.57 -4.83 7.64
N ARG A 33 -11.36 -5.81 8.52
CA ARG A 33 -12.34 -6.88 8.78
C ARG A 33 -13.57 -6.40 9.54
N LEU A 34 -13.42 -5.36 10.36
CA LEU A 34 -14.51 -4.78 11.13
C LEU A 34 -15.46 -3.95 10.26
N VAL A 35 -15.01 -3.55 9.07
CA VAL A 35 -15.81 -2.78 8.11
C VAL A 35 -16.45 -3.70 7.09
N VAL A 36 -17.78 -3.76 7.12
CA VAL A 36 -18.57 -4.57 6.19
C VAL A 36 -19.10 -3.69 5.06
N VAL A 37 -18.93 -4.14 3.82
CA VAL A 37 -19.44 -3.45 2.64
C VAL A 37 -20.97 -3.59 2.58
N PRO A 38 -21.72 -2.47 2.56
CA PRO A 38 -23.18 -2.50 2.41
C PRO A 38 -23.60 -3.24 1.14
N GLY A 39 -24.61 -4.11 1.24
CA GLY A 39 -25.16 -4.88 0.12
C GLY A 39 -24.44 -6.19 -0.20
N MET A 40 -23.13 -6.30 0.06
CA MET A 40 -22.39 -7.55 -0.10
C MET A 40 -22.28 -8.36 1.20
N ASN A 41 -22.43 -7.69 2.34
CA ASN A 41 -22.21 -8.26 3.68
C ASN A 41 -20.83 -8.96 3.81
N LEU A 42 -19.83 -8.37 3.16
CA LEU A 42 -18.45 -8.86 3.17
C LEU A 42 -17.53 -7.85 3.85
N ALA A 43 -16.66 -8.37 4.71
CA ALA A 43 -15.55 -7.63 5.31
C ALA A 43 -14.57 -7.12 4.25
N ILE A 44 -14.05 -5.91 4.44
CA ILE A 44 -13.03 -5.33 3.54
C ILE A 44 -11.69 -6.04 3.73
N ARG A 45 -11.03 -6.38 2.62
CA ARG A 45 -9.72 -7.03 2.62
C ARG A 45 -8.67 -6.13 1.98
N VAL A 46 -7.89 -5.46 2.82
CA VAL A 46 -6.82 -4.57 2.38
C VAL A 46 -5.56 -5.35 1.99
N ARG A 47 -4.83 -4.85 1.00
CA ARG A 47 -3.49 -5.29 0.62
C ARG A 47 -2.49 -4.28 1.16
N VAL A 48 -1.47 -4.78 1.85
CA VAL A 48 -0.41 -3.93 2.39
C VAL A 48 0.93 -4.31 1.77
N GLY A 49 1.71 -3.29 1.39
CA GLY A 49 3.08 -3.42 0.90
C GLY A 49 4.01 -2.46 1.64
N ILE A 50 5.09 -2.97 2.21
CA ILE A 50 6.00 -2.19 3.07
C ILE A 50 7.44 -2.26 2.52
N SER A 51 8.13 -1.12 2.53
CA SER A 51 9.55 -1.03 2.22
C SER A 51 10.26 -0.01 3.12
N CYS A 52 11.49 -0.32 3.52
CA CYS A 52 12.37 0.59 4.25
C CYS A 52 13.52 1.06 3.36
N GLY A 53 13.88 2.33 3.49
CA GLY A 53 14.99 2.97 2.79
C GLY A 53 14.94 4.49 2.87
N PRO A 54 15.88 5.19 2.21
CA PRO A 54 15.90 6.65 2.21
C PRO A 54 14.68 7.22 1.48
N VAL A 55 14.18 8.34 1.99
CA VAL A 55 13.06 9.09 1.39
C VAL A 55 13.35 10.59 1.47
N VAL A 56 12.79 11.32 0.52
CA VAL A 56 12.83 12.77 0.47
C VAL A 56 11.40 13.27 0.69
N ALA A 57 11.21 14.15 1.66
CA ALA A 57 9.94 14.80 1.87
C ALA A 57 10.06 16.30 1.64
N GLY A 58 8.97 16.95 1.23
CA GLY A 58 9.01 18.36 0.92
C GLY A 58 7.66 18.93 0.56
N VAL A 59 7.56 20.26 0.57
CA VAL A 59 6.39 20.98 0.11
C VAL A 59 6.56 21.32 -1.36
N VAL A 60 5.60 20.87 -2.15
CA VAL A 60 5.51 21.17 -3.58
C VAL A 60 4.46 22.24 -3.77
N SER A 61 4.77 23.21 -4.64
CA SER A 61 3.93 24.33 -5.05
C SER A 61 3.83 25.49 -4.08
N GLN A 62 3.95 26.70 -4.63
CA GLN A 62 3.77 27.95 -3.91
C GLN A 62 2.29 28.33 -3.79
N GLU A 63 1.50 28.14 -4.86
CA GLU A 63 0.08 28.52 -4.88
C GLU A 63 -0.81 27.56 -4.08
N LYS A 64 -0.46 26.26 -4.09
CA LYS A 64 -1.21 25.20 -3.40
C LYS A 64 -0.24 24.24 -2.72
N PRO A 65 0.33 24.62 -1.57
CA PRO A 65 1.36 23.83 -0.92
C PRO A 65 0.84 22.44 -0.56
N ARG A 66 1.52 21.41 -1.09
CA ARG A 66 1.23 20.01 -0.81
C ARG A 66 2.48 19.35 -0.28
N TYR A 67 2.34 18.69 0.86
CA TYR A 67 3.41 17.84 1.36
C TYR A 67 3.48 16.58 0.50
N CYS A 68 4.64 16.32 -0.09
CA CYS A 68 4.89 15.19 -0.96
C CYS A 68 6.11 14.41 -0.47
N ILE A 69 6.04 13.11 -0.65
CA ILE A 69 7.11 12.18 -0.30
C ILE A 69 7.55 11.47 -1.58
N PHE A 70 8.85 11.49 -1.81
CA PHE A 70 9.51 10.95 -2.99
C PHE A 70 10.61 9.98 -2.57
N GLY A 71 10.96 9.06 -3.47
CA GLY A 71 12.06 8.14 -3.27
C GLY A 71 11.79 6.79 -3.92
N GLN A 72 12.87 6.05 -4.17
CA GLN A 72 12.78 4.70 -4.72
C GLN A 72 11.99 3.77 -3.78
N THR A 73 12.15 3.95 -2.46
CA THR A 73 11.43 3.22 -1.41
C THR A 73 9.90 3.32 -1.58
N VAL A 74 9.38 4.48 -1.96
CA VAL A 74 7.94 4.71 -2.19
C VAL A 74 7.45 3.92 -3.40
N ASN A 75 8.21 3.94 -4.49
CA ASN A 75 7.89 3.19 -5.71
C ASN A 75 7.93 1.68 -5.45
N VAL A 76 8.93 1.21 -4.71
CA VAL A 76 9.06 -0.19 -4.31
C VAL A 76 7.87 -0.60 -3.46
N ALA A 77 7.54 0.14 -2.39
CA ALA A 77 6.40 -0.18 -1.53
C ALA A 77 5.07 -0.27 -2.31
N ARG A 78 4.84 0.65 -3.27
CA ARG A 78 3.66 0.62 -4.13
C ARG A 78 3.60 -0.62 -5.01
N GLN A 79 4.73 -1.05 -5.57
CA GLN A 79 4.81 -2.23 -6.42
C GLN A 79 4.69 -3.53 -5.59
N ILE A 80 5.35 -3.61 -4.44
CA ILE A 80 5.22 -4.72 -3.50
C ILE A 80 3.75 -4.89 -3.06
N ARG A 81 3.05 -3.80 -2.72
CA ARG A 81 1.62 -3.85 -2.41
C ARG A 81 0.80 -4.45 -3.55
N SER A 82 1.14 -4.14 -4.80
CA SER A 82 0.41 -4.65 -5.97
C SER A 82 0.56 -6.17 -6.15
N PHE A 83 1.68 -6.73 -5.69
CA PHE A 83 1.94 -8.17 -5.65
C PHE A 83 1.37 -8.85 -4.39
N SER A 84 0.99 -8.07 -3.37
CA SER A 84 0.44 -8.61 -2.14
C SER A 84 -0.94 -9.23 -2.33
N LEU A 85 -1.23 -10.23 -1.50
CA LEU A 85 -2.53 -10.90 -1.46
C LEU A 85 -3.52 -10.11 -0.57
N PRO A 86 -4.83 -10.14 -0.87
CA PRO A 86 -5.84 -9.50 -0.01
C PRO A 86 -5.80 -10.03 1.42
N GLY A 87 -5.81 -9.14 2.41
CA GLY A 87 -5.71 -9.48 3.82
C GLY A 87 -4.33 -9.95 4.25
N LYS A 88 -3.28 -9.72 3.45
CA LYS A 88 -1.90 -10.06 3.77
C LYS A 88 -0.99 -8.84 3.63
N ILE A 89 0.11 -8.90 4.37
CA ILE A 89 1.12 -7.82 4.47
C ILE A 89 2.40 -8.34 3.86
N LEU A 90 2.78 -7.79 2.72
CA LEU A 90 4.02 -8.14 2.02
C LEU A 90 5.08 -7.07 2.29
N LEU A 91 6.28 -7.48 2.65
CA LEU A 91 7.38 -6.57 2.96
C LEU A 91 8.68 -6.97 2.27
N THR A 92 9.54 -5.98 2.05
CA THR A 92 10.87 -6.18 1.47
C THR A 92 11.87 -6.67 2.51
N ASN A 93 12.92 -7.35 2.06
CA ASN A 93 14.02 -7.77 2.94
C ASN A 93 14.65 -6.61 3.74
N SER A 94 14.64 -5.39 3.19
CA SER A 94 15.11 -4.20 3.92
C SER A 94 14.36 -4.00 5.24
N VAL A 95 13.03 -4.13 5.23
CA VAL A 95 12.20 -3.96 6.44
C VAL A 95 12.58 -5.00 7.51
N ARG A 96 12.70 -6.27 7.11
CA ARG A 96 13.10 -7.35 8.02
C ARG A 96 14.48 -7.07 8.64
N THR A 97 15.42 -6.63 7.82
CA THR A 97 16.80 -6.34 8.27
C THR A 97 16.81 -5.17 9.25
N THR A 98 16.07 -4.09 8.98
CA THR A 98 15.95 -2.93 9.88
C THR A 98 15.38 -3.34 11.23
N VAL A 99 14.30 -4.13 11.25
CA VAL A 99 13.68 -4.58 12.50
C VAL A 99 14.60 -5.52 13.29
N SER A 100 15.32 -6.43 12.61
CA SER A 100 16.29 -7.32 13.27
C SER A 100 17.48 -6.58 13.88
N ARG A 101 17.85 -5.39 13.36
CA ARG A 101 18.92 -4.58 13.94
C ARG A 101 18.54 -3.97 15.29
N ASN A 102 17.28 -3.56 15.45
CA ASN A 102 16.87 -2.82 16.63
C ASN A 102 16.64 -3.69 17.87
N GLN A 103 16.58 -5.03 17.75
CA GLN A 103 16.42 -6.05 18.82
C GLN A 103 15.26 -5.86 19.82
N LYS A 104 14.52 -4.75 19.73
CA LYS A 104 13.42 -4.39 20.63
C LYS A 104 12.17 -5.22 20.39
N SER A 105 11.97 -5.80 19.20
CA SER A 105 10.73 -6.51 18.87
C SER A 105 10.92 -7.72 17.98
N ASN A 106 10.24 -8.80 18.35
CA ASN A 106 10.27 -10.07 17.64
C ASN A 106 9.02 -10.18 16.78
N PHE A 107 9.22 -10.25 15.47
CA PHE A 107 8.17 -10.46 14.49
C PHE A 107 8.43 -11.77 13.74
N THR A 108 7.36 -12.49 13.46
CA THR A 108 7.42 -13.73 12.67
C THR A 108 7.20 -13.41 11.21
N PHE A 109 8.15 -13.81 10.37
CA PHE A 109 8.12 -13.58 8.94
C PHE A 109 8.16 -14.92 8.18
N THR A 110 7.29 -15.07 7.19
CA THR A 110 7.32 -16.20 6.25
C THR A 110 7.98 -15.74 4.96
N GLN A 111 9.03 -16.43 4.51
CA GLN A 111 9.64 -16.11 3.23
C GLN A 111 8.67 -16.40 2.08
N HIS A 112 8.55 -15.45 1.15
CA HIS A 112 7.69 -15.62 -0.02
C HIS A 112 8.55 -15.82 -1.28
N THR A 113 8.62 -14.82 -2.16
CA THR A 113 9.30 -14.90 -3.45
C THR A 113 10.16 -13.67 -3.71
N VAL A 114 10.97 -13.75 -4.75
CA VAL A 114 11.69 -12.59 -5.27
C VAL A 114 10.86 -11.95 -6.37
N PHE A 115 10.59 -10.66 -6.26
CA PHE A 115 9.92 -9.88 -7.30
C PHE A 115 10.89 -8.93 -7.99
N GLU A 116 10.67 -8.68 -9.27
CA GLU A 116 11.39 -7.67 -10.04
C GLU A 116 10.64 -6.33 -9.96
N VAL A 117 11.29 -5.35 -9.36
CA VAL A 117 10.78 -3.99 -9.15
C VAL A 117 11.70 -3.03 -9.92
N GLY A 118 11.29 -2.67 -11.13
CA GLY A 118 12.16 -1.96 -12.08
C GLY A 118 13.36 -2.82 -12.48
N SER A 119 14.58 -2.34 -12.21
CA SER A 119 15.82 -3.08 -12.45
C SER A 119 16.31 -3.88 -11.23
N THR A 120 15.61 -3.82 -10.09
CA THR A 120 16.05 -4.42 -8.83
C THR A 120 15.23 -5.67 -8.51
N LYS A 121 15.93 -6.75 -8.13
CA LYS A 121 15.32 -7.96 -7.57
C LYS A 121 15.17 -7.80 -6.07
N VAL A 122 13.94 -7.94 -5.57
CA VAL A 122 13.60 -7.72 -4.18
C VAL A 122 13.04 -9.00 -3.57
N LEU A 123 13.77 -9.56 -2.60
CA LEU A 123 13.28 -10.68 -1.80
C LEU A 123 12.18 -10.19 -0.83
N THR A 124 11.08 -10.93 -0.78
CA THR A 124 9.91 -10.54 0.00
C THR A 124 9.52 -11.57 1.05
N TYR A 125 8.83 -11.07 2.08
CA TYR A 125 8.34 -11.83 3.21
C TYR A 125 6.90 -11.43 3.50
N PHE A 126 6.11 -12.36 4.01
CA PHE A 126 4.85 -12.07 4.66
C PHE A 126 5.06 -11.85 6.15
N LEU A 127 4.43 -10.82 6.70
CA LEU A 127 4.33 -10.64 8.15
C LEU A 127 3.20 -11.53 8.67
N GLU A 128 3.52 -12.41 9.61
CA GLU A 128 2.53 -13.30 10.24
C GLU A 128 2.06 -12.76 11.59
N LYS A 129 2.97 -12.39 12.49
CA LYS A 129 2.60 -11.89 13.83
C LYS A 129 3.69 -11.06 14.48
N ASN A 130 3.29 -10.24 15.44
CA ASN A 130 4.16 -9.68 16.47
C ASN A 130 4.13 -10.63 17.69
N GLU A 131 5.29 -11.08 18.15
CA GLU A 131 5.41 -12.01 19.29
C GLU A 131 5.24 -11.29 20.65
N LYS A 132 5.31 -9.96 20.66
CA LYS A 132 5.22 -9.15 21.88
C LYS A 132 3.85 -8.54 22.13
N MET A 133 3.09 -8.31 21.08
CA MET A 133 1.80 -7.62 21.15
C MET A 133 0.72 -8.42 20.44
N SER A 134 -0.42 -8.56 21.09
CA SER A 134 -1.64 -9.08 20.49
C SER A 134 -2.23 -8.08 19.50
N VAL A 135 -3.03 -8.58 18.56
CA VAL A 135 -3.80 -7.73 17.62
C VAL A 135 -4.78 -6.83 18.37
N TRP A 136 -5.32 -7.32 19.49
CA TRP A 136 -6.23 -6.59 20.38
C TRP A 136 -5.56 -5.33 20.95
N GLU A 137 -4.33 -5.46 21.44
CA GLU A 137 -3.54 -4.32 21.95
C GLU A 137 -3.12 -3.37 20.83
N ILE A 138 -2.75 -3.90 19.66
CA ILE A 138 -2.36 -3.09 18.51
C ILE A 138 -3.52 -2.22 18.01
N CYS A 139 -4.74 -2.75 18.04
CA CYS A 139 -5.93 -2.08 17.53
C CYS A 139 -6.72 -1.32 18.60
N ASP A 140 -6.36 -1.47 19.88
CA ASP A 140 -7.13 -0.98 21.02
C ASP A 140 -8.60 -1.47 20.99
N VAL A 141 -8.78 -2.77 20.78
CA VAL A 141 -10.10 -3.42 20.67
C VAL A 141 -10.29 -4.44 21.78
N GLU A 142 -11.45 -4.41 22.42
CA GLU A 142 -11.81 -5.39 23.46
C GLU A 142 -11.99 -6.79 22.85
N LYS A 143 -11.37 -7.78 23.51
CA LYS A 143 -11.43 -9.18 23.10
C LYS A 143 -12.78 -9.79 23.44
N GLY A 144 -13.43 -10.42 22.46
CA GLY A 144 -14.64 -11.20 22.70
C GLY A 144 -14.39 -12.51 23.47
N PRO A 145 -15.46 -13.13 23.99
CA PRO A 145 -15.35 -14.37 24.77
C PRO A 145 -14.90 -15.58 23.93
N ALA A 146 -15.24 -15.62 22.64
CA ALA A 146 -14.86 -16.71 21.71
C ALA A 146 -13.56 -16.44 20.94
N ASP A 147 -13.06 -15.20 21.01
CA ASP A 147 -11.89 -14.76 20.25
C ASP A 147 -10.60 -15.32 20.84
N SER A 148 -9.62 -15.53 19.96
CA SER A 148 -8.30 -16.02 20.34
C SER A 148 -7.62 -15.04 21.29
N ILE A 149 -6.70 -15.57 22.10
CA ILE A 149 -6.01 -14.77 23.13
C ILE A 149 -5.20 -13.64 22.47
N ASP A 150 -4.61 -13.88 21.30
CA ASP A 150 -3.69 -12.97 20.63
C ASP A 150 -4.29 -12.25 19.40
N GLY A 151 -5.42 -12.73 18.88
CA GLY A 151 -6.14 -12.14 17.74
C GLY A 151 -5.58 -12.50 16.36
N TYR A 152 -4.46 -13.22 16.29
CA TYR A 152 -3.82 -13.56 15.01
C TYR A 152 -4.58 -14.64 14.25
N ARG A 153 -5.35 -15.49 14.94
CA ARG A 153 -6.24 -16.47 14.29
C ARG A 153 -7.31 -15.77 13.47
N GLU A 154 -7.94 -14.74 14.04
CA GLU A 154 -8.99 -13.95 13.40
C GLU A 154 -8.40 -13.08 12.29
N LEU A 155 -7.20 -12.51 12.49
CA LEU A 155 -6.47 -11.77 11.46
C LEU A 155 -6.26 -12.63 10.19
N HIS A 156 -5.78 -13.87 10.35
CA HIS A 156 -5.44 -14.78 9.25
C HIS A 156 -6.62 -15.58 8.70
N SER A 157 -7.82 -15.42 9.24
CA SER A 157 -9.01 -16.13 8.75
C SER A 157 -9.26 -15.80 7.27
N THR A 158 -9.56 -16.82 6.47
CA THR A 158 -9.86 -16.70 5.04
C THR A 158 -11.36 -16.56 4.75
N GLU A 159 -12.19 -16.36 5.78
CA GLU A 159 -13.62 -16.18 5.63
C GLU A 159 -13.96 -15.05 4.65
N GLY A 160 -14.96 -15.31 3.80
CA GLY A 160 -15.39 -14.37 2.75
C GLY A 160 -14.45 -14.25 1.55
N ALA A 161 -13.28 -14.92 1.53
CA ALA A 161 -12.35 -14.85 0.41
C ALA A 161 -12.95 -15.35 -0.92
N GLU A 162 -13.59 -16.51 -0.90
CA GLU A 162 -14.21 -17.11 -2.10
C GLU A 162 -15.41 -16.30 -2.61
N MET A 163 -16.16 -15.69 -1.69
CA MET A 163 -17.26 -14.79 -2.02
C MET A 163 -16.75 -13.52 -2.71
N TRP A 164 -15.62 -12.96 -2.23
CA TRP A 164 -14.94 -11.86 -2.89
C TRP A 164 -14.48 -12.21 -4.31
N ASP A 165 -13.90 -13.39 -4.51
CA ASP A 165 -13.45 -13.82 -5.83
C ASP A 165 -14.63 -14.07 -6.79
N SER A 166 -15.74 -14.60 -6.28
CA SER A 166 -16.97 -14.79 -7.05
C SER A 166 -17.61 -13.46 -7.43
N SER A 167 -17.69 -12.52 -6.49
CA SER A 167 -18.20 -11.16 -6.72
C SER A 167 -17.33 -10.38 -7.72
N LYS A 168 -16.00 -10.46 -7.58
CA LYS A 168 -15.06 -9.84 -8.51
C LYS A 168 -15.21 -10.40 -9.92
N ARG A 169 -15.38 -11.72 -10.06
CA ARG A 169 -15.65 -12.35 -11.37
C ARG A 169 -16.98 -11.87 -11.96
N ALA A 170 -18.02 -11.72 -11.16
CA ALA A 170 -19.31 -11.19 -11.62
C ALA A 170 -19.19 -9.75 -12.12
N VAL A 171 -18.52 -8.87 -11.36
CA VAL A 171 -18.28 -7.48 -11.76
C VAL A 171 -17.42 -7.40 -13.02
N LEU A 172 -16.37 -8.22 -13.14
CA LEU A 172 -15.53 -8.25 -14.34
C LEU A 172 -16.31 -8.70 -15.58
N ARG A 173 -17.20 -9.69 -15.45
CA ARG A 173 -18.09 -10.11 -16.55
C ARG A 173 -19.03 -8.98 -16.97
N GLN A 174 -19.65 -8.29 -16.01
CA GLN A 174 -20.49 -7.13 -16.30
C GLN A 174 -19.70 -6.01 -16.99
N GLN A 175 -18.49 -5.73 -16.52
CA GLN A 175 -17.60 -4.73 -17.10
C GLN A 175 -17.24 -5.09 -18.56
N GLN A 176 -16.94 -6.36 -18.84
CA GLN A 176 -16.67 -6.85 -20.20
C GLN A 176 -17.87 -6.67 -21.12
N VAL A 177 -19.09 -6.97 -20.64
CA VAL A 177 -20.32 -6.74 -21.40
C VAL A 177 -20.50 -5.25 -21.69
N ILE A 178 -20.39 -4.40 -20.66
CA ILE A 178 -20.49 -2.93 -20.82
C ILE A 178 -19.45 -2.43 -21.83
N ASP A 179 -18.20 -2.87 -21.71
CA ASP A 179 -17.11 -2.46 -22.60
C ASP A 179 -17.33 -2.95 -24.05
N ALA A 180 -17.98 -4.10 -24.24
CA ALA A 180 -18.38 -4.59 -25.58
C ALA A 180 -19.48 -3.73 -26.22
N PHE A 181 -20.40 -3.19 -25.41
CA PHE A 181 -21.46 -2.27 -25.87
C PHE A 181 -20.99 -0.82 -25.98
N ARG A 182 -19.79 -0.47 -25.50
CA ARG A 182 -19.24 0.87 -25.70
C ARG A 182 -18.91 1.06 -27.19
N PRO A 183 -19.49 2.08 -27.87
CA PRO A 183 -19.16 2.33 -29.26
C PRO A 183 -17.66 2.62 -29.39
N GLY A 184 -16.98 1.87 -30.25
CA GLY A 184 -15.57 2.05 -30.53
C GLY A 184 -15.26 3.48 -31.00
N PRO A 185 -14.04 4.01 -30.78
CA PRO A 185 -13.73 5.36 -31.20
C PRO A 185 -13.81 5.45 -32.72
N SER A 186 -14.75 6.26 -33.21
CA SER A 186 -14.90 6.66 -34.61
C SER A 186 -13.54 7.05 -35.20
N ARG A 187 -13.34 6.80 -36.51
CA ARG A 187 -12.14 7.22 -37.27
C ARG A 187 -11.77 8.68 -36.99
N THR A 188 -12.76 9.57 -36.92
CA THR A 188 -12.57 10.99 -36.60
C THR A 188 -12.12 11.21 -35.16
N ARG A 189 -12.64 10.47 -34.18
CA ARG A 189 -12.22 10.56 -32.78
C ARG A 189 -10.77 10.10 -32.59
N ARG A 190 -10.32 9.04 -33.28
CA ARG A 190 -8.91 8.60 -33.25
C ARG A 190 -7.97 9.62 -33.89
N ALA A 191 -8.36 10.21 -35.02
CA ALA A 191 -7.60 11.27 -35.67
C ALA A 191 -7.51 12.52 -34.77
N LEU A 192 -8.62 12.89 -34.11
CA LEU A 192 -8.67 14.03 -33.21
C LEU A 192 -7.85 13.81 -31.94
N THR A 193 -7.86 12.61 -31.34
CA THR A 193 -6.98 12.26 -30.22
C THR A 193 -5.50 12.33 -30.61
N ARG A 194 -5.15 11.88 -31.84
CA ARG A 194 -3.79 12.01 -32.38
C ARG A 194 -3.40 13.49 -32.55
N LEU A 195 -4.26 14.31 -33.15
CA LEU A 195 -4.01 15.75 -33.30
C LEU A 195 -3.89 16.47 -31.96
N GLN A 196 -4.74 16.13 -30.98
CA GLN A 196 -4.66 16.67 -29.61
C GLN A 196 -3.36 16.24 -28.90
N SER A 197 -2.90 15.01 -29.10
CA SER A 197 -1.62 14.54 -28.54
C SER A 197 -0.42 15.27 -29.14
N VAL A 198 -0.47 15.60 -30.44
CA VAL A 198 0.54 16.42 -31.12
C VAL A 198 0.48 17.86 -30.62
N LYS A 199 -0.72 18.45 -30.49
CA LYS A 199 -0.91 19.79 -29.91
C LYS A 199 -0.42 19.88 -28.46
N ARG A 200 -0.54 18.80 -27.67
CA ARG A 200 0.03 18.71 -26.31
C ARG A 200 1.56 18.62 -26.31
N LYS A 201 2.18 17.94 -27.29
CA LYS A 201 3.64 17.94 -27.45
C LYS A 201 4.20 19.32 -27.80
N PHE A 202 3.43 20.14 -28.50
CA PHE A 202 3.83 21.52 -28.86
C PHE A 202 3.47 22.58 -27.81
N ARG A 203 2.54 22.31 -26.88
CA ARG A 203 2.39 23.14 -25.68
C ARG A 203 3.40 22.65 -24.63
N THR A 204 4.56 23.29 -24.60
CA THR A 204 5.39 23.30 -23.40
C THR A 204 4.49 23.78 -22.26
N ALA A 205 4.19 22.90 -21.30
CA ALA A 205 3.60 23.35 -20.05
C ALA A 205 4.69 24.15 -19.35
N GLN A 206 4.61 25.49 -19.44
CA GLN A 206 5.35 26.35 -18.55
C GLN A 206 4.87 26.00 -17.14
N SER A 207 5.71 25.34 -16.36
CA SER A 207 5.38 25.04 -14.97
C SER A 207 5.49 26.34 -14.18
N ASN A 208 4.37 26.82 -13.65
CA ASN A 208 4.36 27.94 -12.71
C ASN A 208 4.85 27.53 -11.30
N ASP A 209 5.35 26.31 -11.15
CA ASP A 209 5.79 25.73 -9.88
C ASP A 209 7.28 26.03 -9.68
N SER A 210 7.59 27.26 -9.27
CA SER A 210 8.97 27.72 -9.04
C SER A 210 9.49 27.41 -7.63
N GLY A 211 8.68 26.79 -6.77
CA GLY A 211 9.06 26.48 -5.39
C GLY A 211 8.89 25.01 -5.04
N VAL A 212 10.01 24.32 -4.82
CA VAL A 212 10.06 23.07 -4.07
C VAL A 212 10.94 23.31 -2.86
N SER A 213 10.36 23.24 -1.66
CA SER A 213 11.13 23.24 -0.41
C SER A 213 11.35 21.79 -0.02
N ILE A 214 12.60 21.35 -0.13
CA ILE A 214 13.02 19.98 0.14
C ILE A 214 13.65 19.95 1.54
N SER A 215 13.16 19.09 2.43
CA SER A 215 13.91 18.77 3.65
C SER A 215 15.09 17.88 3.30
N GLU A 216 16.14 17.89 4.12
CA GLU A 216 17.22 16.93 3.95
C GLU A 216 16.67 15.49 3.85
N PRO A 217 17.27 14.65 2.98
CA PRO A 217 16.84 13.27 2.83
C PRO A 217 17.01 12.54 4.17
N ASN A 218 15.95 11.89 4.64
CA ASN A 218 16.09 11.00 5.79
C ASN A 218 16.88 9.76 5.37
N VAL A 219 17.88 9.42 6.19
CA VAL A 219 18.77 8.29 5.96
C VAL A 219 17.97 6.99 5.88
N GLU A 220 16.97 6.84 6.75
CA GLU A 220 16.10 5.66 6.77
C GLU A 220 14.67 6.02 7.17
N SER A 221 13.69 5.51 6.43
CA SER A 221 12.27 5.62 6.73
C SER A 221 11.53 4.38 6.26
N ALA A 222 10.45 4.03 6.96
CA ALA A 222 9.53 2.98 6.54
C ALA A 222 8.38 3.60 5.75
N VAL A 223 8.07 3.01 4.60
CA VAL A 223 6.96 3.41 3.73
C VAL A 223 6.00 2.23 3.59
N CYS A 224 4.72 2.50 3.81
CA CYS A 224 3.64 1.55 3.68
C CYS A 224 2.63 2.05 2.65
N SER A 225 2.32 1.21 1.67
CA SER A 225 1.24 1.43 0.72
C SER A 225 0.11 0.45 1.04
N VAL A 226 -1.12 0.97 1.13
CA VAL A 226 -2.34 0.20 1.41
C VAL A 226 -3.35 0.38 0.26
N MET A 227 -4.05 -0.68 -0.14
CA MET A 227 -5.11 -0.68 -1.16
C MET A 227 -6.24 -1.63 -0.78
#